data_AF-A0A924SG73-F1
#
_entry.id   AF-A0A924SG73-F1
#
_cell.length_a   1.000
_cell.length_b   1.000
_cell.length_c   1.000
_cell.angle_alpha   90.00
_cell.angle_beta   90.00
_cell.angle_gamma   90.00
#
_symmetry.space_group_name_H-M   'P 1'
#
loop_
_entity.id
_entity.type
_entity.pdbx_description
1 polymer ?
#
loop_
_entity_poly.entity_id
_entity_poly.type
_entity_poly.pdbx_seq_one_letter_code
_entity_poly.pdbx_strand_id
1 'polypeptide(L)'
;MTPPDQHPDDELDDDPVLPTFVVLARFATTAPDAEGAVRDVVRRLREADEPFQEVTLERTDGDTFLVVARFVLVSVDAHTAVGGLTAALTEAGVPPDEVWADRQSEVW
;
A
#
# COMPACT_ATOMS: atom_id res chain seq x y z
N MET A 1 -17.82 -43.87 -38.44
CA MET A 1 -17.42 -42.70 -39.24
C MET A 1 -18.12 -41.49 -38.65
N THR A 2 -17.36 -40.39 -38.58
CA THR A 2 -17.69 -39.02 -38.13
C THR A 2 -17.60 -38.80 -36.61
N PRO A 3 -16.86 -37.75 -36.15
CA PRO A 3 -16.13 -37.71 -34.88
C PRO A 3 -16.87 -36.81 -33.83
N PRO A 4 -16.26 -36.44 -32.67
CA PRO A 4 -16.98 -36.04 -31.46
C PRO A 4 -17.62 -34.66 -31.55
N ASP A 5 -18.78 -34.51 -30.90
CA ASP A 5 -19.42 -33.23 -30.62
C ASP A 5 -18.66 -32.57 -29.44
N GLN A 6 -17.55 -31.90 -29.76
CA GLN A 6 -16.89 -30.98 -28.85
C GLN A 6 -17.58 -29.63 -28.96
N HIS A 7 -18.44 -29.31 -28.00
CA HIS A 7 -18.82 -27.94 -27.75
C HIS A 7 -17.60 -27.18 -27.19
N PRO A 8 -17.17 -26.08 -27.82
CA PRO A 8 -16.13 -25.22 -27.29
C PRO A 8 -16.82 -24.19 -26.40
N ASP A 9 -16.97 -24.50 -25.12
CA ASP A 9 -17.28 -23.48 -24.12
C ASP A 9 -16.28 -23.66 -22.98
N ASP A 10 -14.99 -23.49 -23.31
CA ASP A 10 -14.08 -22.83 -22.37
C ASP A 10 -14.63 -21.40 -22.23
N GLU A 11 -15.64 -21.22 -21.37
CA GLU A 11 -15.82 -19.96 -20.67
C GLU A 11 -14.50 -19.75 -19.94
N LEU A 12 -13.60 -19.01 -20.56
CA LEU A 12 -12.57 -18.28 -19.84
C LEU A 12 -13.35 -17.44 -18.84
N ASP A 13 -13.51 -17.95 -17.63
CA ASP A 13 -13.70 -17.13 -16.43
C ASP A 13 -12.51 -16.16 -16.46
N ASP A 14 -12.69 -15.03 -17.16
CA ASP A 14 -11.87 -13.84 -17.06
C ASP A 14 -12.13 -13.32 -15.64
N ASP A 15 -11.58 -14.03 -14.65
CA ASP A 15 -11.54 -13.59 -13.27
C ASP A 15 -11.04 -12.14 -13.30
N PRO A 16 -11.82 -11.17 -12.80
CA PRO A 16 -11.44 -9.77 -12.90
C PRO A 16 -10.12 -9.58 -12.16
N VAL A 17 -9.04 -9.38 -12.92
CA VAL A 17 -7.72 -9.08 -12.37
C VAL A 17 -7.84 -7.70 -11.72
N LEU A 18 -7.93 -7.69 -10.40
CA LEU A 18 -8.00 -6.45 -9.65
C LEU A 18 -6.71 -5.65 -9.86
N PRO A 19 -6.81 -4.34 -10.14
CA PRO A 19 -5.64 -3.50 -10.33
C PRO A 19 -4.79 -3.42 -9.06
N THR A 20 -3.49 -3.22 -9.26
CA THR A 20 -2.53 -2.99 -8.18
C THR A 20 -2.25 -1.49 -8.06
N PHE A 21 -2.33 -0.97 -6.84
CA PHE A 21 -2.08 0.42 -6.51
C PHE A 21 -0.86 0.55 -5.60
N VAL A 22 -0.03 1.55 -5.87
CA VAL A 22 0.96 2.01 -4.91
C VAL A 22 0.29 3.04 -3.99
N VAL A 23 0.24 2.75 -2.70
CA VAL A 23 -0.30 3.66 -1.68
C VAL A 23 0.83 4.09 -0.76
N LEU A 24 0.92 5.39 -0.51
CA LEU A 24 1.94 6.00 0.34
C LEU A 24 1.28 6.49 1.63
N ALA A 25 1.92 6.21 2.76
CA ALA A 25 1.50 6.69 4.07
C ALA A 25 2.63 7.49 4.72
N ARG A 26 2.35 8.73 5.13
CA ARG A 26 3.32 9.61 5.80
C ARG A 26 3.14 9.57 7.31
N PHE A 27 4.27 9.56 8.01
CA PHE A 27 4.37 9.60 9.45
C PHE A 27 5.32 10.71 9.88
N ALA A 28 4.85 11.55 10.79
CA ALA A 28 5.65 12.49 11.55
C ALA A 28 6.28 11.79 12.76
N THR A 29 7.56 12.06 13.00
CA THR A 29 8.27 11.53 14.17
C THR A 29 9.31 12.52 14.67
N THR A 30 9.52 12.55 15.99
CA THR A 30 10.49 13.40 16.69
C THR A 30 11.73 12.61 17.12
N ALA A 31 12.10 11.60 16.33
CA ALA A 31 13.30 10.81 16.56
C ALA A 31 14.55 11.70 16.63
N PRO A 32 15.61 11.28 17.34
CA PRO A 32 16.81 12.10 17.54
C PRO A 32 17.58 12.38 16.24
N ASP A 33 17.40 11.55 15.22
CA ASP A 33 18.01 11.69 13.90
C ASP A 33 17.18 10.99 12.81
N ALA A 34 17.58 11.20 11.55
CA ALA A 34 16.91 10.64 10.37
C ALA A 34 16.89 9.10 10.34
N GLU A 35 17.95 8.44 10.81
CA GLU A 35 18.01 6.98 10.82
C GLU A 35 17.04 6.42 11.87
N GLY A 36 17.02 7.04 13.05
CA GLY A 36 16.09 6.77 14.13
C GLY A 36 14.64 6.97 13.70
N ALA A 37 14.36 8.02 12.90
CA ALA A 37 13.03 8.29 12.37
C ALA A 37 12.52 7.14 11.50
N VAL A 38 13.34 6.71 10.52
CA VAL A 38 12.99 5.59 9.64
C VAL A 38 12.88 4.29 10.43
N ARG A 39 13.83 4.00 11.33
CA ARG A 39 13.81 2.79 12.16
C ARG A 39 12.57 2.72 13.05
N ASP A 40 12.14 3.85 13.61
CA ASP A 40 10.94 3.90 14.43
C ASP A 40 9.67 3.58 13.63
N VAL A 41 9.50 4.17 12.44
CA VAL A 41 8.36 3.85 11.56
C VAL A 41 8.39 2.39 11.12
N VAL A 42 9.56 1.89 10.69
CA VAL A 42 9.74 0.47 10.31
C VAL A 42 9.38 -0.45 11.46
N ARG A 43 9.81 -0.14 12.69
CA ARG A 43 9.50 -0.93 13.87
C ARG A 43 8.00 -0.96 14.13
N ARG A 44 7.32 0.20 14.14
CA ARG A 44 5.87 0.29 14.34
C ARG A 44 5.08 -0.52 13.31
N LEU A 45 5.42 -0.39 12.02
CA LEU A 45 4.75 -1.12 10.94
C LEU A 45 4.97 -2.64 11.03
N ARG A 46 6.16 -3.08 11.46
CA ARG A 46 6.43 -4.51 11.69
C ARG A 46 5.72 -5.07 12.92
N GLU A 47 5.63 -4.29 14.00
CA GLU A 47 4.87 -4.67 15.19
C GLU A 47 3.36 -4.78 14.90
N ALA A 48 2.88 -3.99 13.93
CA ALA A 48 1.52 -4.03 13.40
C ALA A 48 1.27 -5.16 12.36
N ASP A 49 2.30 -5.93 11.98
CA ASP A 49 2.23 -6.97 10.93
C ASP A 49 1.77 -6.45 9.55
N GLU A 50 2.08 -5.18 9.24
CA GLU A 50 1.62 -4.54 8.01
C GLU A 50 2.56 -4.78 6.81
N PRO A 51 2.04 -5.14 5.62
CA PRO A 51 2.86 -5.48 4.45
C PRO A 51 3.33 -4.22 3.70
N PHE A 52 4.34 -3.55 4.22
CA PHE A 52 5.02 -2.44 3.52
C PHE A 52 6.20 -2.94 2.66
N GLN A 53 6.45 -2.25 1.55
CA GLN A 53 7.54 -2.58 0.63
C GLN A 53 8.83 -1.78 0.95
N GLU A 54 8.68 -0.51 1.28
CA GLU A 54 9.80 0.41 1.51
C GLU A 54 9.41 1.52 2.50
N VAL A 55 10.38 2.04 3.24
CA VAL A 55 10.21 3.21 4.12
C VAL A 55 11.38 4.16 3.89
N THR A 56 11.09 5.42 3.59
CA THR A 56 12.08 6.45 3.26
C THR A 56 11.82 7.74 4.02
N LEU A 57 12.87 8.51 4.31
CA LEU A 57 12.72 9.88 4.78
C LEU A 57 12.36 10.79 3.59
N GLU A 58 11.23 11.49 3.68
CA GLU A 58 10.80 12.45 2.64
C GLU A 58 11.49 13.81 2.86
N ARG A 59 11.37 14.36 4.06
CA ARG A 59 11.94 15.66 4.42
C ARG A 59 11.99 15.84 5.94
N THR A 60 12.73 16.86 6.37
CA THR A 60 12.70 17.35 7.75
C THR A 60 11.93 18.68 7.79
N ASP A 61 11.12 18.85 8.83
CA ASP A 61 10.41 20.10 9.14
C ASP A 61 10.69 20.50 10.59
N GLY A 62 11.67 21.39 10.79
CA GLY A 62 12.19 21.73 12.11
C GLY A 62 12.74 20.51 12.84
N ASP A 63 12.17 20.20 14.00
CA ASP A 63 12.54 19.04 14.83
C ASP A 63 11.75 17.76 14.47
N THR A 64 10.91 17.81 13.44
CA THR A 64 10.08 16.68 13.01
C THR A 64 10.61 16.09 11.71
N PHE A 65 10.74 14.77 11.67
CA PHE A 65 11.04 14.01 10.47
C PHE A 65 9.75 13.51 9.84
N LEU A 66 9.58 13.76 8.54
CA LEU A 66 8.49 13.21 7.74
C LEU A 66 9.01 11.97 7.00
N VAL A 67 8.45 10.82 7.36
CA VAL A 67 8.84 9.51 6.84
C VAL A 67 7.67 8.95 6.05
N VAL A 68 7.92 8.44 4.86
CA VAL A 68 6.90 7.86 3.98
C VAL A 68 7.14 6.36 3.87
N ALA A 69 6.11 5.58 4.13
CA ALA A 69 6.06 4.15 3.87
C ALA A 69 5.26 3.88 2.58
N ARG A 70 5.77 2.95 1.77
CA ARG A 70 5.19 2.55 0.49
C ARG A 70 4.55 1.17 0.61
N PHE A 71 3.30 1.09 0.20
CA PHE A 71 2.48 -0.12 0.18
C PHE A 71 2.06 -0.44 -1.26
N VAL A 72 1.96 -1.73 -1.57
CA VAL A 72 1.47 -2.22 -2.86
C VAL A 72 0.24 -3.07 -2.58
N LEU A 73 -0.92 -2.57 -2.98
CA LEU A 73 -2.21 -3.15 -2.61
C LEU A 73 -3.02 -3.48 -3.86
N VAL A 74 -3.70 -4.62 -3.83
CA VAL A 74 -4.69 -4.97 -4.85
C VAL A 74 -6.03 -4.43 -4.39
N SER A 75 -6.70 -3.64 -5.23
CA SER A 75 -7.99 -3.03 -4.88
C SER A 75 -8.86 -2.79 -6.11
N VAL A 76 -10.12 -2.43 -5.90
CA VAL A 76 -11.06 -2.09 -6.98
C VAL A 76 -10.84 -0.68 -7.52
N ASP A 77 -10.32 0.24 -6.69
CA ASP A 77 -10.00 1.61 -7.05
C ASP A 77 -9.04 2.24 -6.02
N ALA A 78 -8.44 3.38 -6.38
CA ALA A 78 -7.47 4.08 -5.53
C ALA A 78 -8.08 4.64 -4.23
N HIS A 79 -9.35 5.06 -4.24
CA HIS A 79 -10.02 5.57 -3.04
C HIS A 79 -10.25 4.46 -2.03
N THR A 80 -10.67 3.28 -2.51
CA THR A 80 -10.81 2.06 -1.69
C THR A 80 -9.47 1.59 -1.16
N ALA A 81 -8.39 1.61 -1.96
CA ALA A 81 -7.05 1.24 -1.51
C ALA A 81 -6.53 2.18 -0.39
N VAL A 82 -6.68 3.50 -0.57
CA VAL A 82 -6.29 4.50 0.43
C VAL A 82 -7.12 4.37 1.71
N GLY A 83 -8.44 4.24 1.57
CA GLY A 83 -9.35 4.10 2.71
C GLY A 83 -9.08 2.83 3.50
N GLY A 84 -8.88 1.71 2.81
CA GLY A 84 -8.56 0.42 3.42
C GLY A 84 -7.23 0.45 4.19
N LEU A 85 -6.17 1.00 3.60
CA LEU A 85 -4.89 1.14 4.28
C LEU A 85 -4.99 2.07 5.50
N THR A 86 -5.70 3.19 5.36
CA THR A 86 -5.89 4.15 6.47
C THR A 86 -6.60 3.49 7.65
N ALA A 87 -7.65 2.71 7.37
CA ALA A 87 -8.39 1.96 8.39
C ALA A 87 -7.50 0.90 9.06
N ALA A 88 -6.82 0.07 8.28
CA ALA A 88 -5.93 -0.98 8.80
C ALA A 88 -4.84 -0.42 9.73
N LEU A 89 -4.11 0.60 9.27
CA LEU A 89 -3.07 1.26 10.08
C LEU A 89 -3.63 1.90 11.36
N THR A 90 -4.82 2.49 11.29
CA THR A 90 -5.48 3.08 12.47
C THR A 90 -5.91 1.99 13.46
N GLU A 91 -6.50 0.90 12.98
CA GLU A 91 -6.92 -0.26 13.79
C GLU A 91 -5.71 -0.95 14.45
N ALA A 92 -4.58 -1.00 13.76
CA ALA A 92 -3.31 -1.51 14.27
C ALA A 92 -2.60 -0.55 15.25
N GLY A 93 -3.15 0.65 15.50
CA GLY A 93 -2.58 1.62 16.43
C GLY A 93 -1.38 2.41 15.88
N VAL A 94 -1.19 2.41 14.56
CA VAL A 94 -0.14 3.15 13.85
C VAL A 94 -0.77 4.15 12.87
N PRO A 95 -1.57 5.12 13.34
CA PRO A 95 -2.27 6.04 12.46
C PRO A 95 -1.29 6.93 11.69
N PRO A 96 -1.39 6.99 10.35
CA PRO A 96 -0.60 7.91 9.52
C PRO A 96 -1.17 9.33 9.56
N ASP A 97 -0.33 10.33 9.30
CA ASP A 97 -0.75 11.72 9.19
C ASP A 97 -1.45 12.01 7.86
N GLU A 98 -1.02 11.33 6.80
CA GLU A 98 -1.57 11.48 5.45
C GLU A 98 -1.39 10.17 4.68
N VAL A 99 -2.40 9.78 3.89
CA VAL A 99 -2.36 8.61 3.01
C VAL A 99 -2.88 8.99 1.64
N TRP A 100 -2.16 8.60 0.59
CA TRP A 100 -2.56 8.86 -0.79
C TRP A 100 -2.10 7.76 -1.73
N ALA A 101 -2.82 7.59 -2.83
CA ALA A 101 -2.36 6.74 -3.93
C ALA A 101 -1.34 7.52 -4.77
N ASP A 102 -0.24 6.86 -5.13
CA ASP A 102 0.73 7.44 -6.03
C ASP A 102 0.15 7.54 -7.45
N ARG A 103 0.06 8.78 -7.97
CA ARG A 103 -0.58 9.09 -9.25
C ARG A 103 0.11 8.46 -10.47
N GLN A 104 1.28 7.83 -10.32
CA GLN A 104 1.91 7.07 -11.40
C GLN A 104 1.39 5.62 -11.52
N SER A 105 0.46 5.19 -10.65
CA SER A 105 -0.04 3.81 -10.62
C SER A 105 -1.15 3.50 -11.65
N GLU A 106 -1.66 4.48 -12.39
CA GLU A 106 -2.53 4.23 -13.55
C GLU A 106 -1.65 3.85 -14.75
N VAL A 107 -1.08 2.64 -14.73
CA VAL A 107 -0.37 2.05 -15.86
C VAL A 107 -1.24 0.96 -16.49
N TRP A 108 -2.39 1.33 -17.07
CA TRP A 108 -3.12 0.48 -18.03
C TRP A 108 -3.84 1.34 -19.07
#